data_AF-A0AAG5DDR0-F1
#
_entry.id   AF-A0AAG5DDR0-F1
#
_cell.length_a   1.000
_cell.length_b   1.000
_cell.length_c   1.000
_cell.angle_alpha   90.00
_cell.angle_beta   90.00
_cell.angle_gamma   90.00
#
_symmetry.space_group_name_H-M   'P 1'
#
loop_
_entity.id
_entity.type
_entity.pdbx_description
1 polymer ?
#
loop_
_entity_poly.entity_id
_entity_poly.type
_entity_poly.pdbx_seq_one_letter_code
_entity_poly.pdbx_strand_id
1 'polypeptide(L)'
;MDEGNKPSSKQKFVDAYIALVNKISVERFSEFKPFFANEKDLESAVQTFRDGLQDVLIAQVNKLWNETDIDNNVEMLEMLKSKAAGCTKKVWRPTGKSVGEQVRPLIVNKLHISLKFYQYQLGFQKQRTEELIYKIETMRAKYKAMQEQRSKLLQQIANEVDTFESVRVRQRELDNLVNRDLQL
;
A
#
# COMPACT_ATOMS: atom_id res chain seq x y z
N MET A 1 -17.20 10.90 30.69
CA MET A 1 -18.57 10.78 30.14
C MET A 1 -18.92 9.32 30.26
N ASP A 2 -19.96 9.05 31.03
CA ASP A 2 -20.40 7.71 31.42
C ASP A 2 -20.99 7.03 30.17
N GLU A 3 -20.22 6.17 29.51
CA GLU A 3 -20.75 5.24 28.50
C GLU A 3 -21.56 4.17 29.23
N GLY A 4 -22.71 4.60 29.75
CA GLY A 4 -23.67 3.75 30.43
C GLY A 4 -23.98 2.57 29.53
N ASN A 5 -23.52 1.41 29.99
CA ASN A 5 -23.65 0.05 29.49
C ASN A 5 -24.93 -0.13 28.62
N LYS A 6 -24.85 0.25 27.34
CA LYS A 6 -25.98 0.08 26.43
C LYS A 6 -26.14 -1.43 26.26
N PRO A 7 -27.30 -2.02 26.62
CA PRO A 7 -27.50 -3.45 26.46
C PRO A 7 -27.26 -3.79 24.99
N SER A 8 -26.43 -4.81 24.75
CA SER A 8 -26.10 -5.28 23.41
C SER A 8 -27.39 -5.56 22.64
N SER A 9 -27.36 -5.44 21.31
CA SER A 9 -28.53 -5.72 20.47
C SER A 9 -29.08 -7.13 20.71
N LYS A 10 -28.17 -8.06 21.01
CA LYS A 10 -28.48 -9.42 21.47
C LYS A 10 -29.28 -9.44 22.76
N GLN A 11 -28.82 -8.71 23.79
CA GLN A 11 -29.50 -8.65 25.08
C GLN A 11 -30.92 -8.07 24.96
N LYS A 12 -31.08 -6.99 24.19
CA LYS A 12 -32.41 -6.39 23.93
C LYS A 12 -33.38 -7.38 23.28
N PHE A 13 -32.88 -8.20 22.35
CA PHE A 13 -33.70 -9.23 21.70
C PHE A 13 -34.12 -10.32 22.70
N VAL A 14 -33.17 -10.82 23.49
CA VAL A 14 -33.43 -11.85 24.52
C VAL A 14 -34.44 -11.33 25.54
N ASP A 15 -34.25 -10.11 26.05
CA ASP A 15 -35.16 -9.50 27.03
C ASP A 15 -36.58 -9.32 26.47
N ALA A 16 -36.70 -8.87 25.22
CA ALA A 16 -37.99 -8.73 24.55
C ALA A 16 -38.70 -10.07 24.35
N TYR A 17 -37.95 -11.13 24.04
CA TYR A 17 -38.50 -12.48 23.90
C TYR A 17 -38.96 -13.07 25.23
N ILE A 18 -38.16 -12.96 26.29
CA ILE A 18 -38.53 -13.38 27.64
C ILE A 18 -39.81 -12.65 28.07
N ALA A 19 -39.89 -11.34 27.84
CA ALA A 19 -41.09 -10.56 28.13
C ALA A 19 -42.31 -11.02 27.32
N LEU A 20 -42.14 -11.50 26.08
CA LEU A 20 -43.21 -12.06 25.26
C LEU A 20 -43.69 -13.41 25.80
N VAL A 21 -42.77 -14.31 26.14
CA VAL A 21 -43.10 -15.64 26.68
C VAL A 21 -43.81 -15.52 28.03
N ASN A 22 -43.39 -14.58 28.88
CA ASN A 22 -44.02 -14.34 30.18
C ASN A 22 -45.45 -13.79 30.08
N LYS A 23 -45.87 -13.25 28.92
CA LYS A 23 -47.26 -12.82 28.67
C LYS A 23 -48.21 -13.98 28.37
N ILE A 24 -47.71 -15.20 28.13
CA ILE A 24 -48.56 -16.36 27.87
C ILE A 24 -49.28 -16.72 29.18
N SER A 25 -50.53 -16.30 29.38
CA SER A 25 -51.27 -16.52 30.63
C SER A 25 -51.63 -17.99 30.86
N VAL A 26 -51.69 -18.38 32.14
CA VAL A 26 -52.12 -19.73 32.56
C VAL A 26 -53.57 -20.01 32.15
N GLU A 27 -54.39 -18.96 32.07
CA GLU A 27 -55.80 -19.01 31.63
C GLU A 27 -55.97 -19.56 30.21
N ARG A 28 -54.98 -19.36 29.33
CA ARG A 28 -54.99 -19.95 27.98
C ARG A 28 -54.91 -21.48 27.99
N PHE A 29 -54.52 -22.07 29.11
CA PHE A 29 -54.47 -23.52 29.32
C PHE A 29 -55.61 -24.01 30.22
N SER A 30 -56.65 -23.19 30.43
CA SER A 30 -57.80 -23.55 31.27
C SER A 30 -58.54 -24.80 30.80
N GLU A 31 -58.55 -25.08 29.49
CA GLU A 31 -59.10 -26.31 28.90
C GLU A 31 -58.40 -27.58 29.41
N PHE A 32 -57.14 -27.47 29.84
CA PHE A 32 -56.37 -28.60 30.36
C PHE A 32 -56.53 -28.81 31.87
N LYS A 33 -57.23 -27.92 32.59
CA LYS A 33 -57.48 -28.05 34.05
C LYS A 33 -57.95 -29.45 34.48
N PRO A 34 -58.87 -30.14 33.77
CA PRO A 34 -59.35 -31.46 34.18
C PRO A 34 -58.29 -32.56 34.20
N PHE A 35 -57.15 -32.35 33.53
CA PHE A 35 -56.07 -33.34 33.44
C PHE A 35 -55.00 -33.17 34.53
N PHE A 36 -55.09 -32.12 35.36
CA PHE A 36 -54.16 -31.85 36.46
C PHE A 36 -54.82 -32.09 37.82
N ALA A 37 -54.05 -32.53 38.81
CA ALA A 37 -54.57 -32.86 40.13
C ALA A 37 -54.96 -31.60 40.94
N ASN A 38 -54.37 -30.45 40.63
CA ASN A 38 -54.70 -29.15 41.23
C ASN A 38 -54.25 -27.98 40.32
N GLU A 39 -54.66 -26.75 40.65
CA GLU A 39 -54.30 -25.55 39.87
C GLU A 39 -52.79 -25.22 39.92
N LYS A 40 -52.09 -25.60 41.00
CA LYS A 40 -50.63 -25.38 41.12
C LYS A 40 -49.84 -26.26 40.16
N ASP A 41 -50.32 -27.47 39.89
CA ASP A 41 -49.67 -28.38 38.94
C ASP A 41 -49.80 -27.85 37.50
N LEU A 42 -50.95 -27.23 37.17
CA LEU A 42 -51.14 -26.54 35.90
C LEU A 42 -50.22 -25.31 35.78
N GLU A 43 -50.13 -24.48 36.82
CA GLU A 43 -49.22 -23.34 36.87
C GLU A 43 -47.75 -23.77 36.68
N SER A 44 -47.35 -24.86 37.33
CA SER A 44 -46.01 -25.44 37.21
C SER A 44 -45.75 -25.98 35.80
N ALA A 45 -46.72 -26.64 35.17
CA ALA A 45 -46.62 -27.11 33.79
C ALA A 45 -46.51 -25.95 32.79
N VAL A 46 -47.29 -24.88 32.98
CA VAL A 46 -47.21 -23.67 32.15
C VAL A 46 -45.86 -22.96 32.34
N GLN A 47 -45.32 -22.94 33.56
CA GLN A 47 -43.99 -22.39 33.80
C GLN A 47 -42.91 -23.23 33.10
N THR A 48 -42.98 -24.56 33.20
CA THR A 48 -42.07 -25.48 32.49
C THR A 48 -42.14 -25.29 30.97
N PHE A 49 -43.34 -25.05 30.43
CA PHE A 49 -43.54 -24.72 29.02
C PHE A 49 -42.87 -23.39 28.63
N ARG A 50 -43.01 -22.35 29.45
CA ARG A 50 -42.35 -21.05 29.22
C ARG A 50 -40.84 -21.18 29.28
N ASP A 51 -40.31 -21.89 30.27
CA ASP A 51 -38.87 -22.10 30.44
C ASP A 51 -38.30 -22.87 29.25
N GLY A 52 -38.97 -23.93 28.80
CA GLY A 52 -38.57 -24.68 27.60
C GLY A 52 -38.56 -23.83 26.31
N LEU A 53 -39.54 -22.94 26.13
CA LEU A 53 -39.55 -22.00 25.00
C LEU A 53 -38.39 -21.00 25.08
N GLN A 54 -38.11 -20.48 26.27
CA GLN A 54 -37.00 -19.56 26.50
C GLN A 54 -35.66 -20.22 26.20
N ASP A 55 -35.41 -21.40 26.76
CA ASP A 55 -34.14 -22.11 26.60
C ASP A 55 -33.84 -22.47 25.15
N VAL A 56 -34.84 -23.02 24.43
CA VAL A 56 -34.66 -23.42 23.03
C VAL A 56 -34.34 -22.20 22.15
N LEU A 57 -35.07 -21.11 22.31
CA LEU A 57 -34.86 -19.94 21.46
C LEU A 57 -33.58 -19.19 21.82
N ILE A 58 -33.25 -19.06 23.12
CA ILE A 58 -31.98 -18.47 23.56
C ILE A 58 -30.80 -19.29 23.02
N ALA A 59 -30.87 -20.62 23.06
CA ALA A 59 -29.84 -21.48 22.49
C ALA A 59 -29.66 -21.26 20.98
N GLN A 60 -30.77 -21.19 20.23
CA GLN A 60 -30.71 -20.93 18.78
C GLN A 60 -30.16 -19.53 18.45
N VAL A 61 -30.58 -18.50 19.19
CA VAL A 61 -30.10 -17.13 19.02
C VAL A 61 -28.62 -17.05 19.34
N ASN A 62 -28.17 -17.67 20.42
CA ASN A 62 -26.76 -17.74 20.79
C ASN A 62 -25.93 -18.41 19.71
N LYS A 63 -26.39 -19.55 19.19
CA LYS A 63 -25.74 -20.26 18.09
C LYS A 63 -25.63 -19.37 16.86
N LEU A 64 -26.73 -18.75 16.43
CA LEU A 64 -26.75 -17.89 15.26
C LEU A 64 -25.84 -16.67 15.42
N TRP A 65 -25.86 -16.02 16.59
CA TRP A 65 -25.01 -14.86 16.88
C TRP A 65 -23.52 -15.21 16.83
N ASN A 66 -23.16 -16.38 17.35
CA ASN A 66 -21.77 -16.86 17.36
C ASN A 66 -21.32 -17.32 15.96
N GLU A 67 -22.21 -17.88 15.14
CA GLU A 67 -21.88 -18.36 13.79
C GLU A 67 -21.79 -17.23 12.75
N THR A 68 -22.60 -16.16 12.89
CA THR A 68 -22.69 -15.11 11.87
C THR A 68 -21.97 -13.81 12.22
N ASP A 69 -21.21 -13.77 13.32
CA ASP A 69 -20.38 -12.63 13.75
C ASP A 69 -21.12 -11.29 13.62
N ILE A 70 -22.36 -11.28 14.12
CA ILE A 70 -23.31 -10.18 13.88
C ILE A 70 -22.80 -8.87 14.45
N ASP A 71 -22.16 -8.91 15.62
CA ASP A 71 -21.69 -7.70 16.29
C ASP A 71 -20.64 -6.96 15.44
N ASN A 72 -19.65 -7.69 14.90
CA ASN A 72 -18.64 -7.12 14.00
C ASN A 72 -19.26 -6.61 12.70
N ASN A 73 -20.22 -7.35 12.13
CA ASN A 73 -20.91 -6.93 10.91
C ASN A 73 -21.73 -5.65 11.12
N VAL A 74 -22.42 -5.51 12.25
CA VAL A 74 -23.19 -4.32 12.61
C VAL A 74 -22.25 -3.12 12.85
N GLU A 75 -21.14 -3.34 13.56
CA GLU A 75 -20.13 -2.29 13.78
C GLU A 75 -19.52 -1.81 12.45
N MET A 76 -19.18 -2.75 11.56
CA MET A 76 -18.67 -2.43 10.23
C MET A 76 -19.67 -1.59 9.43
N LEU A 77 -20.96 -1.91 9.48
CA LEU A 77 -22.01 -1.15 8.82
C LEU A 77 -22.16 0.27 9.38
N GLU A 78 -22.10 0.45 10.70
CA GLU A 78 -22.14 1.78 11.32
C GLU A 78 -20.89 2.62 10.99
N MET A 79 -19.71 1.99 10.92
CA MET A 79 -18.49 2.65 10.43
C MET A 79 -18.62 3.08 8.96
N LEU A 80 -19.15 2.22 8.09
CA LEU A 80 -19.36 2.54 6.68
C LEU A 80 -20.38 3.67 6.49
N LYS A 81 -21.46 3.65 7.26
CA LYS A 81 -22.47 4.72 7.31
C LYS A 81 -21.86 6.05 7.75
N SER A 82 -21.02 6.02 8.78
CA SER A 82 -20.30 7.20 9.27
C SER A 82 -19.33 7.75 8.22
N LYS A 83 -18.57 6.90 7.53
CA LYS A 83 -17.68 7.29 6.41
C LYS A 83 -18.44 7.86 5.21
N ALA A 84 -19.67 7.42 5.00
CA ALA A 84 -20.54 7.91 3.94
C ALA A 84 -21.33 9.18 4.34
N ALA A 85 -21.29 9.59 5.61
CA ALA A 85 -22.01 10.76 6.09
C ALA A 85 -21.55 12.03 5.34
N GLY A 86 -22.52 12.79 4.81
CA GLY A 86 -22.25 13.98 3.99
C GLY A 86 -21.99 13.69 2.50
N CYS A 87 -21.92 12.43 2.08
CA CYS A 87 -21.85 12.09 0.66
C CYS A 87 -23.25 12.15 0.02
N THR A 88 -23.56 13.24 -0.71
CA THR A 88 -24.84 13.44 -1.39
C THR A 88 -24.94 12.73 -2.75
N LYS A 89 -23.83 12.22 -3.27
CA LYS A 89 -23.81 11.47 -4.52
C LYS A 89 -24.37 10.08 -4.27
N LYS A 90 -25.24 9.59 -5.16
CA LYS A 90 -25.68 8.18 -5.16
C LYS A 90 -24.44 7.30 -5.33
N VAL A 91 -23.98 6.70 -4.23
CA VAL A 91 -22.87 5.74 -4.27
C VAL A 91 -23.42 4.36 -4.59
N TRP A 92 -22.70 3.68 -5.47
CA TRP A 92 -22.89 2.33 -6.03
C TRP A 92 -24.15 1.55 -5.57
N ARG A 93 -25.04 1.27 -6.52
CA ARG A 93 -26.17 0.33 -6.38
C ARG A 93 -25.84 -0.94 -7.17
N PRO A 94 -26.43 -2.12 -6.86
CA PRO A 94 -26.42 -3.24 -7.77
C PRO A 94 -26.97 -2.78 -9.13
N THR A 95 -26.10 -2.66 -10.13
CA THR A 95 -26.42 -2.01 -11.42
C THR A 95 -27.01 -3.00 -12.43
N GLY A 96 -27.21 -4.26 -12.04
CA GLY A 96 -27.50 -5.36 -12.97
C GLY A 96 -26.30 -5.76 -13.85
N LYS A 97 -25.16 -5.09 -13.69
CA LYS A 97 -23.93 -5.34 -14.44
C LYS A 97 -23.18 -6.55 -13.91
N SER A 98 -22.45 -7.21 -14.80
CA SER A 98 -21.59 -8.35 -14.45
C SER A 98 -20.51 -7.96 -13.44
N VAL A 99 -20.00 -8.94 -12.69
CA VAL A 99 -18.90 -8.73 -11.72
C VAL A 99 -17.70 -8.04 -12.39
N GLY A 100 -17.36 -8.44 -13.61
CA GLY A 100 -16.25 -7.83 -14.36
C GLY A 100 -16.44 -6.34 -14.62
N GLU A 101 -17.66 -5.90 -14.92
CA GLU A 101 -17.96 -4.48 -15.12
C GLU A 101 -17.96 -3.68 -13.82
N GLN A 102 -18.35 -4.30 -12.70
CA GLN A 102 -18.32 -3.67 -11.39
C GLN A 102 -16.90 -3.46 -10.87
N VAL A 103 -15.97 -4.38 -11.20
CA VAL A 103 -14.56 -4.33 -10.78
C VAL A 103 -13.71 -3.49 -11.75
N ARG A 104 -14.15 -3.27 -12.99
CA ARG A 104 -13.41 -2.50 -14.01
C ARG A 104 -12.91 -1.13 -13.52
N PRO A 105 -13.68 -0.31 -12.78
CA PRO A 105 -13.18 0.96 -12.24
C PRO A 105 -11.97 0.78 -11.30
N LEU A 106 -11.95 -0.28 -10.49
CA LEU A 106 -10.82 -0.58 -9.60
C LEU A 106 -9.56 -0.94 -10.39
N ILE A 107 -9.72 -1.76 -11.44
CA ILE A 107 -8.63 -2.13 -12.35
C ILE A 107 -8.08 -0.88 -13.05
N VAL A 108 -8.95 -0.04 -13.61
CA VAL A 108 -8.56 1.20 -14.29
C VAL A 108 -7.83 2.14 -13.34
N ASN A 109 -8.31 2.29 -12.10
CA ASN A 109 -7.64 3.14 -11.12
C ASN A 109 -6.24 2.60 -10.75
N LYS A 110 -6.10 1.27 -10.59
CA LYS A 110 -4.80 0.63 -10.39
C LYS A 110 -3.86 0.89 -11.56
N LEU A 111 -4.33 0.70 -12.79
CA LEU A 111 -3.55 0.96 -14.01
C LEU A 111 -3.11 2.43 -14.10
N HIS A 112 -3.99 3.36 -13.74
CA HIS A 112 -3.67 4.79 -13.71
C HIS A 112 -2.55 5.13 -12.73
N ILE A 113 -2.59 4.55 -11.53
CA ILE A 113 -1.53 4.71 -10.52
C ILE A 113 -0.20 4.15 -11.03
N SER A 114 -0.22 2.93 -11.61
CA SER A 114 0.97 2.32 -12.19
C SER A 114 1.57 3.15 -13.33
N LEU A 115 0.72 3.69 -14.20
CA LEU A 115 1.15 4.56 -15.30
C LEU A 115 1.84 5.82 -14.78
N LYS A 116 1.26 6.48 -13.76
CA LYS A 116 1.86 7.65 -13.13
C LYS A 116 3.22 7.34 -12.53
N PHE A 117 3.37 6.19 -11.88
CA PHE A 117 4.65 5.73 -11.35
C PHE A 117 5.71 5.56 -12.44
N TYR A 118 5.39 4.87 -13.54
CA TYR A 118 6.33 4.69 -14.65
C TYR A 118 6.71 6.01 -15.33
N GLN A 119 5.78 6.95 -15.44
CA GLN A 119 6.09 8.29 -15.95
C GLN A 119 7.13 9.01 -15.08
N TYR A 120 7.01 8.93 -13.75
CA TYR A 120 8.02 9.50 -12.84
C TYR A 120 9.37 8.82 -13.00
N GLN A 121 9.41 7.49 -13.07
CA GLN A 121 10.66 6.76 -13.27
C GLN A 121 11.34 7.15 -14.59
N LEU A 122 10.56 7.30 -15.66
CA LEU A 122 11.09 7.68 -16.97
C LEU A 122 11.64 9.11 -16.96
N GLY A 123 10.94 10.05 -16.31
CA GLY A 123 11.44 11.41 -16.10
C GLY A 123 12.75 11.45 -15.31
N PHE A 124 12.85 10.66 -14.24
CA PHE A 124 14.07 10.55 -13.45
C PHE A 124 15.24 9.99 -14.26
N GLN A 125 15.02 8.91 -15.02
CA GLN A 125 16.08 8.33 -15.85
C GLN A 125 16.53 9.27 -16.96
N LYS A 126 15.61 10.05 -17.54
CA LYS A 126 15.94 11.07 -18.52
C LYS A 126 16.89 12.12 -17.93
N GLN A 127 16.54 12.71 -16.77
CA GLN A 127 17.38 13.71 -16.10
C GLN A 127 18.77 13.16 -15.77
N ARG A 128 18.83 11.95 -15.18
CA ARG A 128 20.10 11.30 -14.86
C ARG A 128 20.96 11.03 -16.10
N THR A 129 20.33 10.67 -17.21
CA THR A 129 21.04 10.43 -18.48
C THR A 129 21.61 11.74 -19.04
N GLU A 130 20.84 12.83 -19.00
CA GLU A 130 21.31 14.16 -19.43
C GLU A 130 22.53 14.63 -18.62
N GLU A 131 22.52 14.44 -17.30
CA GLU A 131 23.68 14.75 -16.45
C GLU A 131 24.92 13.91 -16.79
N LEU A 132 24.74 12.63 -17.10
CA LEU A 132 25.83 11.74 -17.48
C LEU A 132 26.42 12.13 -18.85
N ILE A 133 25.57 12.48 -19.82
CA ILE A 133 26.01 12.97 -21.13
C ILE A 133 26.88 14.21 -20.95
N TYR A 134 26.42 15.20 -20.18
CA TYR A 134 27.19 16.42 -19.91
C TYR A 134 28.57 16.14 -19.30
N LYS A 135 28.63 15.21 -18.33
CA LYS A 135 29.91 14.78 -17.72
C LYS A 135 30.84 14.14 -18.74
N ILE A 136 30.32 13.25 -19.60
CA ILE A 136 31.10 12.58 -20.64
C ILE A 136 31.65 13.59 -21.65
N GLU A 137 30.82 14.54 -22.11
CA GLU A 137 31.24 15.59 -23.04
C GLU A 137 32.35 16.46 -22.45
N THR A 138 32.23 16.83 -21.18
CA THR A 138 33.27 17.57 -20.46
C THR A 138 34.58 16.80 -20.41
N MET A 139 34.54 15.48 -20.13
CA MET A 139 35.74 14.64 -20.13
C MET A 139 36.34 14.49 -21.53
N ARG A 140 35.52 14.34 -22.57
CA ARG A 140 35.99 14.29 -23.97
C ARG A 140 36.71 15.56 -24.37
N ALA A 141 36.19 16.73 -23.99
CA ALA A 141 36.84 18.01 -24.24
C ALA A 141 38.20 18.12 -23.54
N LYS A 142 38.28 17.73 -22.26
CA LYS A 142 39.54 17.68 -21.50
C LYS A 142 40.57 16.74 -22.14
N TYR A 143 40.14 15.56 -22.56
CA TYR A 143 41.00 14.59 -23.23
C TYR A 143 41.57 15.14 -24.54
N LYS A 144 40.73 15.79 -25.36
CA LYS A 144 41.16 16.41 -26.61
C LYS A 144 42.21 17.50 -26.36
N ALA A 145 41.98 18.39 -25.39
CA ALA A 145 42.95 19.42 -25.02
C ALA A 145 44.29 18.83 -24.54
N MET A 146 44.25 17.77 -23.74
CA MET A 146 45.45 17.05 -23.29
C MET A 146 46.20 16.43 -24.47
N GLN A 147 45.49 15.84 -25.43
CA GLN A 147 46.08 15.24 -26.62
C GLN A 147 46.76 16.29 -27.51
N GLU A 148 46.14 17.45 -27.69
CA GLU A 148 46.73 18.58 -28.40
C GLU A 148 47.99 19.11 -27.70
N GLN A 149 47.95 19.24 -26.37
CA GLN A 149 49.12 19.64 -25.58
C GLN A 149 50.26 18.63 -25.70
N ARG A 150 49.96 17.33 -25.62
CA ARG A 150 50.96 16.26 -25.82
C ARG A 150 51.61 16.36 -27.20
N SER A 151 50.82 16.61 -28.24
CA SER A 151 51.34 16.78 -29.60
C SER A 151 52.30 17.96 -29.69
N LYS A 152 51.97 19.10 -29.07
CA LYS A 152 52.84 20.29 -29.04
C LYS A 152 54.14 20.02 -28.29
N LEU A 153 54.08 19.36 -27.14
CA LEU A 153 55.27 19.01 -26.36
C LEU A 153 56.18 18.05 -27.12
N LEU A 154 55.63 17.04 -27.79
CA LEU A 154 56.42 16.13 -28.63
C LEU A 154 57.13 16.87 -29.77
N GLN A 155 56.47 17.85 -30.39
CA GLN A 155 57.08 18.69 -31.40
C GLN A 155 58.19 19.59 -30.82
N GLN A 156 58.00 20.16 -29.62
CA GLN A 156 59.04 20.93 -28.94
C GLN A 156 60.28 20.07 -28.64
N ILE A 157 60.09 18.86 -28.11
CA ILE A 157 61.18 17.91 -27.86
C ILE A 157 61.92 17.58 -29.16
N ALA A 158 61.21 17.32 -30.26
CA ALA A 158 61.85 17.05 -31.54
C ALA A 158 62.73 18.23 -32.00
N ASN A 159 62.21 19.46 -31.90
CA ASN A 159 62.99 20.66 -32.23
C ASN A 159 64.22 20.84 -31.31
N GLU A 160 64.09 20.55 -30.01
CA GLU A 160 65.22 20.60 -29.06
C GLU A 160 66.29 19.56 -29.38
N VAL A 161 65.89 18.35 -29.79
CA VAL A 161 66.82 17.30 -30.23
C VAL A 161 67.57 17.75 -31.49
N ASP A 162 66.87 18.26 -32.50
CA ASP A 162 67.48 18.76 -33.74
C ASP A 162 68.48 19.89 -33.47
N THR A 163 68.11 20.84 -32.61
CA THR A 163 69.00 21.95 -32.23
C THR A 163 70.23 21.44 -31.46
N PHE A 164 70.05 20.51 -30.52
CA PHE A 164 71.17 19.90 -29.80
C PHE A 164 72.12 19.16 -30.74
N GLU A 165 71.60 18.39 -31.69
CA GLU A 165 72.42 17.71 -32.70
C GLU A 165 73.21 18.71 -33.55
N SER A 166 72.59 19.82 -33.98
CA SER A 166 73.28 20.87 -34.75
C SER A 166 74.42 21.51 -33.96
N VAL A 167 74.20 21.80 -32.66
CA VAL A 167 75.23 22.37 -31.76
C VAL A 167 76.35 21.36 -31.57
N ARG A 168 76.03 20.07 -31.38
CA ARG A 168 77.02 19.01 -31.22
C ARG A 168 77.89 18.83 -32.46
N VAL A 169 77.33 18.95 -33.67
CA VAL A 169 78.11 18.93 -34.92
C VAL A 169 79.07 20.11 -34.96
N ARG A 170 78.57 21.32 -34.71
CA ARG A 170 79.39 22.55 -34.68
C ARG A 170 80.49 22.49 -33.62
N GLN A 171 80.21 21.91 -32.45
CA GLN A 171 81.22 21.72 -31.42
C GLN A 171 82.35 20.80 -31.90
N ARG A 172 82.02 19.66 -32.53
CA ARG A 172 83.05 18.76 -33.10
C ARG A 172 83.90 19.45 -34.17
N GLU A 173 83.29 20.30 -34.99
CA GLU A 173 84.03 21.09 -35.99
C GLU A 173 85.04 22.03 -35.33
N LEU A 174 84.62 22.74 -34.27
CA LEU A 174 85.50 23.62 -33.49
C LEU A 174 86.61 22.84 -32.78
N ASP A 175 86.29 21.70 -32.14
CA ASP A 175 87.28 20.84 -31.48
C ASP A 175 88.34 20.35 -32.49
N ASN A 176 87.91 19.98 -33.71
CA ASN A 176 88.83 19.58 -34.77
C ASN A 176 89.74 20.72 -35.24
N LEU A 177 89.23 21.96 -35.31
CA LEU A 177 90.04 23.13 -35.65
C LEU A 177 91.08 23.42 -34.58
N VAL A 178 90.67 23.46 -33.31
CA VAL A 178 91.57 23.68 -32.17
C VAL A 178 92.66 22.61 -32.10
N ASN A 179 92.30 21.33 -32.30
CA ASN A 179 93.29 20.25 -32.32
C ASN A 179 94.29 20.37 -33.47
N ARG A 180 93.90 20.93 -34.62
CA ARG A 180 94.86 21.22 -35.71
C ARG A 180 95.78 22.38 -35.36
N ASP A 181 95.24 23.44 -34.77
CA ASP A 181 96.00 24.63 -34.39
C ASP A 181 97.01 24.34 -33.27
N LEU A 182 96.72 23.38 -32.38
CA LEU A 182 97.60 22.94 -31.30
C LEU A 182 98.63 21.85 -31.71
N GLN A 183 98.60 21.36 -32.95
CA GLN A 183 99.55 20.37 -33.48
C GLN A 183 100.70 20.98 -34.32
N LEU A 184 100.87 22.30 -34.25
CA LEU A 184 102.07 23.04 -34.68
C LEU A 184 102.97 23.33 -33.48
#